data_AF-A0AB34QTN6-F1
#
_entry.id   AF-A0AB34QTN6-F1
#
_cell.length_a   1.000
_cell.length_b   1.000
_cell.length_c   1.000
_cell.angle_alpha   90.00
_cell.angle_beta   90.00
_cell.angle_gamma   90.00
#
_symmetry.space_group_name_H-M   'P 1'
#
loop_
_entity.id
_entity.type
_entity.pdbx_description
1 polymer ?
#
loop_
_entity_poly.entity_id
_entity_poly.type
_entity_poly.pdbx_seq_one_letter_code
_entity_poly.pdbx_strand_id
1 'polypeptide(L)'
;MERAVTYKNNGQINIILNGQKQVLVDADSEAEYLEALQKNEAKHSILREIEREMNSLVGMDEMKRNIKEIYAWIFVNQKRQEQGLKVGKQALHMMFKGNPGTGKTTVARLVGKLFFEMNVLSKGHLIEAERGDLVGEYIGHTAQKTRDLIKKSLGGILFIDEAYSLARGGEKDFGKEAIDTLVKNTV
;
A
#
# COMPACT_ATOMS: atom_id res chain seq x y z
N MET A 1 -30.19 -19.34 -20.73
CA MET A 1 -29.89 -18.01 -20.17
C MET A 1 -30.74 -17.86 -18.93
N GLU A 2 -30.15 -17.78 -17.74
CA GLU A 2 -30.83 -17.20 -16.57
C GLU A 2 -29.77 -16.81 -15.54
N ARG A 3 -29.46 -15.50 -15.51
CA ARG A 3 -28.64 -14.88 -14.47
C ARG A 3 -29.58 -14.52 -13.33
N ALA A 4 -29.27 -14.92 -12.11
CA ALA A 4 -29.86 -14.36 -10.90
C ALA A 4 -28.76 -13.70 -10.06
N VAL A 5 -28.20 -12.59 -10.57
CA VAL A 5 -27.44 -11.64 -9.76
C VAL A 5 -28.31 -10.40 -9.63
N THR A 6 -28.92 -10.22 -8.46
CA THR A 6 -29.69 -9.01 -8.15
C THR A 6 -28.81 -8.08 -7.32
N TYR A 7 -28.53 -6.90 -7.85
CA TYR A 7 -27.81 -5.84 -7.15
C TYR A 7 -28.80 -4.99 -6.32
N LYS A 8 -28.48 -4.70 -5.06
CA LYS A 8 -29.11 -3.59 -4.32
C LYS A 8 -28.11 -2.44 -4.17
N ASN A 9 -28.62 -1.21 -4.12
CA ASN A 9 -27.91 0.09 -4.13
C ASN A 9 -26.89 0.34 -2.99
N ASN A 10 -26.55 -0.66 -2.16
CA ASN A 10 -25.62 -0.50 -1.03
C ASN A 10 -24.34 -1.36 -1.15
N GLY A 11 -23.99 -1.85 -2.35
CA GLY A 11 -22.70 -2.51 -2.60
C GLY A 11 -22.47 -3.87 -1.93
N GLN A 12 -23.47 -4.43 -1.23
CA GLN A 12 -23.42 -5.80 -0.72
C GLN A 12 -23.79 -6.80 -1.82
N ILE A 13 -22.86 -7.71 -2.12
CA ILE A 13 -23.10 -8.87 -2.99
C ILE A 13 -23.64 -9.99 -2.11
N ASN A 14 -24.93 -10.34 -2.26
CA ASN A 14 -25.46 -11.58 -1.70
C ASN A 14 -25.14 -12.73 -2.65
N ILE A 15 -24.25 -13.61 -2.22
CA ILE A 15 -24.03 -14.90 -2.89
C ILE A 15 -25.10 -15.86 -2.36
N ILE A 16 -26.17 -16.04 -3.13
CA ILE A 16 -27.15 -17.10 -2.86
C ILE A 16 -26.54 -18.39 -3.39
N LEU A 17 -25.86 -19.13 -2.53
CA LEU A 17 -25.49 -20.51 -2.81
C LEU A 17 -26.78 -21.33 -2.75
N ASN A 18 -27.30 -21.72 -3.91
CA ASN A 18 -28.45 -22.62 -4.00
C ASN A 18 -27.98 -24.02 -3.56
N GLY A 19 -27.92 -24.21 -2.25
CA GLY A 19 -27.46 -25.43 -1.61
C GLY A 19 -28.56 -26.49 -1.64
N GLN A 20 -28.53 -27.34 -2.66
CA GLN A 20 -28.89 -28.76 -2.55
C GLN A 20 -28.34 -29.53 -3.77
N LYS A 21 -27.03 -29.72 -3.77
CA LYS A 21 -26.42 -30.94 -4.28
C LYS A 21 -25.27 -31.23 -3.32
N GLN A 22 -25.44 -32.25 -2.48
CA GLN A 22 -24.30 -32.95 -1.90
C GLN A 22 -23.42 -33.35 -3.08
N VAL A 23 -22.30 -32.68 -3.25
CA VAL A 23 -21.27 -33.13 -4.16
C VAL A 23 -20.68 -34.36 -3.48
N LEU A 24 -21.03 -35.55 -3.98
CA LEU A 24 -20.21 -36.73 -3.76
C LEU A 24 -18.87 -36.38 -4.39
N VAL A 25 -17.87 -36.14 -3.54
CA VAL A 25 -16.53 -35.71 -3.98
C VAL A 25 -15.82 -36.98 -4.44
N ASP A 26 -15.86 -37.27 -5.74
CA ASP A 26 -15.03 -38.32 -6.35
C ASP A 26 -13.55 -37.87 -6.28
N ALA A 27 -12.60 -38.80 -6.13
CA ALA A 27 -11.19 -38.49 -5.87
C ALA A 27 -10.54 -37.53 -6.90
N ASP A 28 -11.00 -37.56 -8.16
CA ASP A 28 -10.56 -36.64 -9.22
C ASP A 28 -10.99 -35.19 -8.95
N SER A 29 -12.15 -34.98 -8.32
CA SER A 29 -12.65 -33.65 -7.94
C SER A 29 -11.92 -33.06 -6.72
N GLU A 30 -11.39 -33.93 -5.85
CA GLU A 30 -10.56 -33.51 -4.71
C GLU A 30 -9.16 -33.10 -5.16
N ALA A 31 -8.56 -33.83 -6.11
CA ALA A 31 -7.28 -33.48 -6.70
C ALA A 31 -7.34 -32.11 -7.43
N GLU A 32 -8.38 -31.88 -8.22
CA GLU A 32 -8.58 -30.62 -8.95
C GLU A 32 -8.81 -29.44 -7.99
N TYR A 33 -9.56 -29.67 -6.90
CA TYR A 33 -9.77 -28.68 -5.84
C TYR A 33 -8.47 -28.32 -5.10
N LEU A 34 -7.65 -29.31 -4.75
CA LEU A 34 -6.36 -29.11 -4.08
C LEU A 34 -5.35 -28.39 -4.99
N GLU A 35 -5.33 -28.69 -6.28
CA GLU A 35 -4.49 -28.00 -7.25
C GLU A 35 -4.92 -26.52 -7.40
N ALA A 36 -6.22 -26.25 -7.47
CA ALA A 36 -6.76 -24.90 -7.52
C ALA A 36 -6.44 -24.09 -6.25
N LEU A 37 -6.48 -24.74 -5.08
CA LEU A 37 -6.04 -24.16 -3.82
C LEU A 37 -4.55 -23.80 -3.89
N GLN A 38 -3.67 -24.75 -4.21
CA GLN A 38 -2.22 -24.52 -4.32
C GLN A 38 -1.87 -23.39 -5.29
N LYS A 39 -2.51 -23.35 -6.46
CA LYS A 39 -2.33 -22.25 -7.43
C LYS A 39 -2.72 -20.90 -6.84
N ASN A 40 -3.83 -20.83 -6.10
CA ASN A 40 -4.22 -19.59 -5.41
C ASN A 40 -3.27 -19.24 -4.26
N GLU A 41 -2.80 -20.22 -3.51
CA GLU A 41 -1.82 -20.00 -2.43
C GLU A 41 -0.52 -19.40 -2.98
N ALA A 42 0.01 -19.97 -4.05
CA ALA A 42 1.22 -19.47 -4.71
C ALA A 42 1.04 -18.03 -5.20
N LYS A 43 -0.13 -17.73 -5.77
CA LYS A 43 -0.47 -16.41 -6.33
C LYS A 43 -0.50 -15.28 -5.30
N HIS A 44 -0.83 -15.60 -4.05
CA HIS A 44 -0.95 -14.64 -2.94
C HIS A 44 0.13 -14.84 -1.86
N SER A 45 1.23 -15.52 -2.20
CA SER A 45 2.34 -15.82 -1.29
C SER A 45 2.92 -14.56 -0.63
N ILE A 46 3.14 -13.50 -1.40
CA ILE A 46 3.66 -12.23 -0.87
C ILE A 46 2.72 -11.57 0.14
N LEU A 47 1.41 -11.58 -0.10
CA LEU A 47 0.44 -11.03 0.85
C LEU A 47 0.51 -11.81 2.15
N ARG A 48 0.56 -13.15 2.10
CA ARG A 48 0.66 -14.00 3.29
C ARG A 48 1.96 -13.78 4.05
N GLU A 49 3.06 -13.51 3.37
CA GLU A 49 4.32 -13.14 4.00
C GLU A 49 4.19 -11.82 4.77
N ILE A 50 3.71 -10.76 4.11
CA ILE A 50 3.49 -9.45 4.74
C ILE A 50 2.48 -9.55 5.88
N GLU A 51 1.40 -10.32 5.74
CA GLU A 51 0.43 -10.57 6.81
C GLU A 51 1.08 -11.26 8.02
N ARG A 52 1.95 -12.25 7.81
CA ARG A 52 2.70 -12.89 8.89
C ARG A 52 3.60 -11.90 9.62
N GLU A 53 4.36 -11.09 8.88
CA GLU A 53 5.22 -10.06 9.46
C GLU A 53 4.38 -9.02 10.23
N MET A 54 3.27 -8.53 9.66
CA MET A 54 2.39 -7.59 10.33
C MET A 54 1.68 -8.19 11.56
N ASN A 55 1.35 -9.48 11.55
CA ASN A 55 0.71 -10.15 12.69
C ASN A 55 1.65 -10.26 13.90
N SER A 56 2.97 -10.17 13.69
CA SER A 56 3.93 -10.06 14.81
C SER A 56 3.85 -8.70 15.52
N LEU A 57 3.29 -7.68 14.87
CA LEU A 57 3.09 -6.35 15.46
C LEU A 57 1.77 -6.33 16.25
N VAL A 58 1.86 -5.92 17.52
CA VAL A 58 0.70 -5.83 18.42
C VAL A 58 -0.20 -4.65 18.01
N GLY A 59 -1.50 -4.92 17.89
CA GLY A 59 -2.51 -3.94 17.52
C GLY A 59 -2.50 -3.59 16.02
N MET A 60 -2.79 -2.33 15.69
CA MET A 60 -2.81 -1.80 14.32
C MET A 60 -3.82 -2.47 13.37
N ASP A 61 -4.95 -2.95 13.91
CA ASP A 61 -5.91 -3.75 13.13
C ASP A 61 -6.47 -3.02 11.91
N GLU A 62 -6.70 -1.70 12.03
CA GLU A 62 -7.13 -0.87 10.90
C GLU A 62 -6.08 -0.81 9.80
N MET A 63 -4.82 -0.58 10.18
CA MET A 63 -3.71 -0.56 9.24
C MET A 63 -3.51 -1.93 8.57
N LYS A 64 -3.60 -3.02 9.33
CA LYS A 64 -3.57 -4.39 8.78
C LYS A 64 -4.66 -4.62 7.74
N ARG A 65 -5.89 -4.15 7.99
CA ARG A 65 -6.98 -4.20 7.00
C ARG A 65 -6.68 -3.36 5.77
N ASN A 66 -6.23 -2.12 5.95
CA ASN A 66 -5.93 -1.20 4.85
C ASN A 66 -4.84 -1.75 3.92
N ILE A 67 -3.82 -2.43 4.46
CA ILE A 67 -2.79 -3.08 3.63
C ILE A 67 -3.38 -4.18 2.73
N LYS A 68 -4.32 -4.97 3.25
CA LYS A 68 -5.01 -5.99 2.43
C LYS A 68 -5.85 -5.36 1.32
N GLU A 69 -6.54 -4.26 1.62
CA GLU A 69 -7.34 -3.53 0.63
C GLU A 69 -6.46 -2.93 -0.47
N ILE A 70 -5.34 -2.33 -0.10
CA ILE A 70 -4.35 -1.78 -1.04
C ILE A 70 -3.79 -2.90 -1.93
N TYR A 71 -3.40 -4.03 -1.33
CA TYR A 71 -2.96 -5.20 -2.08
C TYR A 71 -4.02 -5.66 -3.09
N ALA A 72 -5.25 -5.85 -2.64
CA ALA A 72 -6.36 -6.32 -3.48
C ALA A 72 -6.59 -5.37 -4.66
N TRP A 73 -6.56 -4.05 -4.40
CA TRP A 73 -6.71 -3.04 -5.44
C TRP A 73 -5.58 -3.11 -6.48
N ILE A 74 -4.32 -3.16 -6.05
CA ILE A 74 -3.15 -3.23 -6.95
C ILE A 74 -3.23 -4.52 -7.78
N PHE A 75 -3.49 -5.65 -7.13
CA PHE A 75 -3.58 -6.95 -7.78
C PHE A 75 -4.69 -7.00 -8.83
N VAL A 76 -5.90 -6.53 -8.50
CA VAL A 76 -7.02 -6.49 -9.44
C VAL A 76 -6.69 -5.59 -10.62
N ASN A 77 -6.05 -4.43 -10.41
CA ASN A 77 -5.66 -3.55 -11.50
C ASN A 77 -4.59 -4.17 -12.40
N GLN A 78 -3.61 -4.89 -11.86
CA GLN A 78 -2.66 -5.64 -12.67
C GLN A 78 -3.36 -6.67 -13.54
N LYS A 79 -4.31 -7.42 -12.98
CA LYS A 79 -5.11 -8.38 -13.76
C LYS A 79 -5.97 -7.71 -14.83
N ARG A 80 -6.53 -6.54 -14.56
CA ARG A 80 -7.25 -5.74 -15.56
C ARG A 80 -6.30 -5.32 -16.70
N GLN A 81 -5.10 -4.84 -16.36
CA GLN A 81 -4.10 -4.42 -17.34
C GLN A 81 -3.61 -5.58 -18.21
N GLU A 82 -3.34 -6.75 -17.63
CA GLU A 82 -2.99 -7.99 -18.35
C GLU A 82 -4.06 -8.38 -19.39
N GLN A 83 -5.32 -8.04 -19.12
CA GLN A 83 -6.47 -8.30 -19.99
C GLN A 83 -6.82 -7.10 -20.91
N GLY A 84 -5.97 -6.07 -20.97
CA GLY A 84 -6.21 -4.88 -21.80
C GLY A 84 -7.37 -4.00 -21.34
N LEU A 85 -7.86 -4.17 -20.11
CA LEU A 85 -8.94 -3.35 -19.55
C LEU A 85 -8.41 -2.04 -19.00
N LYS A 86 -9.27 -1.01 -18.99
CA LYS A 86 -8.95 0.28 -18.36
C LYS A 86 -8.67 0.11 -16.86
N VAL A 87 -7.57 0.72 -16.42
CA VAL A 87 -7.15 0.82 -15.03
C VAL A 87 -7.13 2.28 -14.59
N GLY A 88 -7.54 2.53 -13.35
CA GLY A 88 -7.44 3.85 -12.73
C GLY A 88 -6.05 4.07 -12.15
N LYS A 89 -5.56 5.32 -12.19
CA LYS A 89 -4.40 5.73 -11.38
C LYS A 89 -4.91 6.12 -9.99
N GLN A 90 -4.22 5.68 -8.95
CA GLN A 90 -4.50 6.09 -7.57
C GLN A 90 -3.19 6.52 -6.92
N ALA A 91 -3.23 7.61 -6.17
CA ALA A 91 -2.11 8.00 -5.32
C ALA A 91 -2.00 7.00 -4.16
N LEU A 92 -0.80 6.45 -3.97
CA LEU A 92 -0.49 5.48 -2.91
C LEU A 92 0.27 6.11 -1.73
N HIS A 93 0.29 7.44 -1.65
CA HIS A 93 0.86 8.16 -0.50
C HIS A 93 0.01 7.90 0.75
N MET A 94 0.67 7.66 1.88
CA MET A 94 0.03 7.28 3.14
C MET A 94 0.47 8.20 4.27
N MET A 95 -0.40 8.38 5.26
CA MET A 95 -0.10 9.07 6.51
C MET A 95 -0.34 8.12 7.67
N PHE A 96 0.73 7.80 8.42
CA PHE A 96 0.61 6.97 9.61
C PHE A 96 0.48 7.84 10.86
N LYS A 97 -0.61 7.65 11.60
CA LYS A 97 -0.89 8.36 12.85
C LYS A 97 -0.79 7.41 14.04
N GLY A 98 -0.22 7.89 15.14
CA GLY A 98 -0.15 7.17 16.41
C GLY A 98 1.03 7.63 17.26
N ASN A 99 1.11 7.17 18.51
CA ASN A 99 2.19 7.53 19.44
C ASN A 99 3.58 7.05 18.97
N PRO A 100 4.68 7.70 19.37
CA PRO A 100 6.04 7.18 19.12
C PRO A 100 6.20 5.73 19.60
N GLY A 101 7.05 4.96 18.93
CA GLY A 101 7.32 3.57 19.30
C GLY A 101 6.25 2.55 18.89
N THR A 102 5.19 2.95 18.19
CA THR A 102 4.14 2.00 17.73
C THR A 102 4.52 1.22 16.45
N GLY A 103 5.76 1.26 15.98
CA GLY A 103 6.19 0.48 14.79
C GLY A 103 5.80 1.06 13.42
N LYS A 104 5.50 2.37 13.32
CA LYS A 104 5.17 3.03 12.03
C LYS A 104 6.26 2.86 10.97
N THR A 105 7.51 3.06 11.35
CA THR A 105 8.68 2.88 10.47
C THR A 105 8.80 1.43 10.00
N THR A 106 8.57 0.46 10.89
CA THR A 106 8.54 -0.97 10.55
C THR A 106 7.49 -1.25 9.48
N VAL A 107 6.28 -0.72 9.64
CA VAL A 107 5.22 -0.89 8.63
C VAL A 107 5.58 -0.23 7.31
N ALA A 108 6.20 0.96 7.32
CA ALA A 108 6.67 1.61 6.10
C ALA A 108 7.65 0.72 5.30
N ARG A 109 8.54 0.00 5.99
CA ARG A 109 9.45 -0.98 5.37
C ARG A 109 8.69 -2.16 4.76
N LEU A 110 7.69 -2.69 5.46
CA LEU A 110 6.84 -3.78 4.94
C LEU A 110 6.05 -3.34 3.70
N VAL A 111 5.54 -2.11 3.69
CA VAL A 111 4.88 -1.53 2.52
C VAL A 111 5.83 -1.39 1.34
N GLY A 112 7.08 -0.95 1.58
CA GLY A 112 8.12 -0.89 0.55
C GLY A 112 8.41 -2.25 -0.08
N LYS A 113 8.55 -3.29 0.75
CA LYS A 113 8.70 -4.67 0.29
C LYS A 113 7.51 -5.12 -0.54
N LEU A 114 6.29 -4.94 -0.02
CA LEU A 114 5.06 -5.31 -0.73
C LEU A 114 4.98 -4.64 -2.11
N PHE A 115 5.22 -3.34 -2.18
CA PHE A 115 5.11 -2.58 -3.43
C PHE A 115 6.20 -2.95 -4.44
N PHE A 116 7.41 -3.27 -3.98
CA PHE A 116 8.47 -3.76 -4.86
C PHE A 116 8.12 -5.13 -5.46
N GLU A 117 7.70 -6.08 -4.64
CA GLU A 117 7.30 -7.42 -5.09
C GLU A 117 6.09 -7.39 -6.03
N MET A 118 5.20 -6.41 -5.84
CA MET A 118 4.09 -6.14 -6.76
C MET A 118 4.49 -5.31 -7.98
N ASN A 119 5.77 -4.99 -8.21
CA ASN A 119 6.22 -4.13 -9.33
C ASN A 119 5.56 -2.74 -9.38
N VAL A 120 5.08 -2.23 -8.24
CA VAL A 120 4.59 -0.84 -8.09
C VAL A 120 5.78 0.10 -7.96
N LEU A 121 6.81 -0.35 -7.24
CA LEU A 121 8.07 0.35 -7.07
C LEU A 121 9.17 -0.38 -7.86
N SER A 122 10.07 0.39 -8.48
CA SER A 122 11.22 -0.20 -9.19
C SER A 122 12.35 -0.65 -8.25
N LYS A 123 12.30 -0.22 -6.98
CA LYS A 123 13.22 -0.57 -5.89
C LYS A 123 12.45 -0.71 -4.57
N GLY A 124 12.92 -1.56 -3.66
CA GLY A 124 12.28 -1.77 -2.34
C GLY A 124 12.86 -0.95 -1.19
N HIS A 125 13.69 0.06 -1.45
CA HIS A 125 14.40 0.79 -0.39
C HIS A 125 13.52 1.86 0.27
N LEU A 126 13.80 2.11 1.55
CA LEU A 126 13.18 3.16 2.35
C LEU A 126 14.23 4.22 2.65
N ILE A 127 13.92 5.49 2.36
CA ILE A 127 14.69 6.65 2.82
C ILE A 127 13.87 7.30 3.93
N GLU A 128 14.40 7.28 5.15
CA GLU A 128 13.85 7.99 6.29
C GLU A 128 14.42 9.42 6.30
N ALA A 129 13.55 10.40 6.57
CA ALA A 129 13.91 11.80 6.66
C ALA A 129 13.16 12.45 7.81
N GLU A 130 13.84 13.33 8.53
CA GLU A 130 13.25 14.22 9.51
C GLU A 130 13.28 15.66 9.00
N ARG A 131 12.78 16.59 9.81
CA ARG A 131 12.80 18.02 9.49
C ARG A 131 14.20 18.54 9.17
N GLY A 132 15.23 18.12 9.92
CA GLY A 132 16.61 18.58 9.71
C GLY A 132 17.19 18.16 8.36
N ASP A 133 16.71 17.06 7.79
CA ASP A 133 17.17 16.57 6.49
C ASP A 133 16.54 17.35 5.34
N LEU A 134 15.30 17.81 5.53
CA LEU A 134 14.50 18.52 4.52
C LEU A 134 14.77 20.03 4.53
N VAL A 135 14.95 20.62 5.72
CA VAL A 135 15.03 22.06 5.92
C VAL A 135 16.50 22.53 5.98
N GLY A 136 16.82 23.58 5.23
CA GLY A 136 18.14 24.21 5.19
C GLY A 136 18.32 25.25 6.30
N GLU A 137 19.58 25.53 6.63
CA GLU A 137 19.96 26.58 7.59
C GLU A 137 19.89 27.98 6.98
N TYR A 138 20.00 28.08 5.65
CA TYR A 138 20.07 29.33 4.91
C TYR A 138 19.01 29.38 3.79
N ILE A 139 18.68 30.60 3.36
CA ILE A 139 17.72 30.86 2.28
C ILE A 139 18.13 30.11 1.00
N GLY A 140 17.16 29.44 0.36
CA GLY A 140 17.37 28.72 -0.89
C GLY A 140 17.99 27.32 -0.75
N HIS A 141 18.42 26.91 0.46
CA HIS A 141 18.94 25.56 0.69
C HIS A 141 17.82 24.52 0.87
N THR A 142 16.66 24.93 1.38
CA THR A 142 15.55 24.01 1.70
C THR A 142 14.98 23.33 0.47
N ALA A 143 14.67 24.08 -0.59
CA ALA A 143 14.22 23.48 -1.85
C ALA A 143 15.26 22.51 -2.43
N GLN A 144 16.56 22.81 -2.31
CA GLN A 144 17.60 21.92 -2.82
C GLN A 144 17.71 20.62 -2.00
N LYS A 145 17.81 20.73 -0.67
CA LYS A 145 17.83 19.56 0.25
C LYS A 145 16.63 18.65 0.02
N THR A 146 15.43 19.23 -0.04
CA THR A 146 14.19 18.47 -0.24
C THR A 146 14.19 17.76 -1.60
N ARG A 147 14.60 18.42 -2.68
CA ARG A 147 14.73 17.79 -4.02
C ARG A 147 15.75 16.66 -4.03
N ASP A 148 16.88 16.82 -3.35
CA ASP A 148 17.92 15.78 -3.31
C ASP A 148 17.44 14.54 -2.56
N LEU A 149 16.66 14.69 -1.48
CA LEU A 149 16.02 13.58 -0.79
C LEU A 149 14.97 12.88 -1.66
N ILE A 150 14.09 13.64 -2.33
CA ILE A 150 13.13 13.07 -3.28
C ILE A 150 13.87 12.25 -4.34
N LYS A 151 14.93 12.80 -4.93
CA LYS A 151 15.73 12.12 -5.95
C LYS A 151 16.35 10.82 -5.43
N LYS A 152 16.87 10.80 -4.20
CA LYS A 152 17.40 9.59 -3.55
C LYS A 152 16.30 8.54 -3.29
N SER A 153 15.08 8.98 -3.00
CA SER A 153 13.94 8.10 -2.76
C SER A 153 13.31 7.51 -4.02
N LEU A 154 13.64 8.04 -5.22
CA LEU A 154 13.03 7.59 -6.47
C LEU A 154 13.16 6.08 -6.68
N GLY A 155 12.03 5.48 -7.05
CA GLY A 155 11.89 4.04 -7.20
C GLY A 155 11.61 3.30 -5.89
N GLY A 156 11.78 3.94 -4.71
CA GLY A 156 11.46 3.39 -3.39
C GLY A 156 10.44 4.26 -2.64
N ILE A 157 10.57 4.34 -1.31
CA ILE A 157 9.70 5.15 -0.43
C ILE A 157 10.50 6.24 0.27
N LEU A 158 9.99 7.48 0.25
CA LEU A 158 10.38 8.55 1.17
C LEU A 158 9.45 8.52 2.39
N PHE A 159 10.00 8.25 3.56
CA PHE A 159 9.30 8.27 4.83
C PHE A 159 9.72 9.50 5.62
N ILE A 160 8.76 10.40 5.88
CA ILE A 160 9.02 11.62 6.64
C ILE A 160 8.47 11.43 8.05
N ASP A 161 9.37 11.25 9.02
CA ASP A 161 8.96 11.14 10.41
C ASP A 161 8.62 12.52 10.97
N GLU A 162 7.63 12.55 11.86
CA GLU A 162 7.11 13.76 12.48
C GLU A 162 6.86 14.91 11.48
N ALA A 163 6.31 14.60 10.30
CA ALA A 163 6.10 15.55 9.20
C ALA A 163 5.32 16.81 9.60
N TYR A 164 4.51 16.73 10.67
CA TYR A 164 3.82 17.88 11.26
C TYR A 164 4.79 19.00 11.68
N SER A 165 6.05 18.65 11.99
CA SER A 165 7.10 19.58 12.39
C SER A 165 7.45 20.55 11.26
N LEU A 166 7.32 20.17 9.99
CA LEU A 166 7.55 21.06 8.83
C LEU A 166 6.56 22.23 8.80
N ALA A 167 5.35 22.02 9.32
CA ALA A 167 4.33 23.06 9.41
C ALA A 167 4.42 23.88 10.71
N ARG A 168 5.25 23.47 11.68
CA ARG A 168 5.49 24.22 12.92
C ARG A 168 6.56 25.27 12.65
N GLY A 169 6.18 26.56 12.71
CA GLY A 169 7.08 27.67 12.43
C GLY A 169 6.36 29.00 12.21
N GLY A 170 7.09 30.11 12.32
CA GLY A 170 6.62 31.45 11.95
C GLY A 170 6.85 31.75 10.47
N GLU A 171 6.58 32.98 10.03
CA GLU A 171 6.79 33.38 8.61
C GLU A 171 8.25 33.32 8.13
N LYS A 172 9.20 33.35 9.07
CA LYS A 172 10.64 33.23 8.78
C LYS A 172 11.15 31.78 8.78
N ASP A 173 10.27 30.80 8.93
CA ASP A 173 10.62 29.39 8.91
C ASP A 173 10.56 28.82 7.49
N PHE A 174 11.60 28.07 7.10
CA PHE A 174 11.69 27.44 5.79
C PHE A 174 10.93 26.11 5.68
N GLY A 175 10.27 25.62 6.73
CA GLY A 175 9.47 24.39 6.69
C GLY A 175 8.36 24.41 5.64
N LYS A 176 7.72 25.57 5.41
CA LYS A 176 6.74 25.75 4.32
C LYS A 176 7.35 25.54 2.93
N GLU A 177 8.58 26.00 2.72
CA GLU A 177 9.30 25.81 1.45
C GLU A 177 9.57 24.32 1.17
N ALA A 178 9.86 23.53 2.21
CA ALA A 178 9.99 22.08 2.08
C ALA A 178 8.67 21.43 1.65
N ILE A 179 7.55 21.83 2.27
CA ILE A 179 6.20 21.35 1.91
C ILE A 179 5.88 21.70 0.45
N ASP A 180 6.08 22.96 0.05
CA ASP A 180 5.85 23.41 -1.33
C ASP A 180 6.70 22.61 -2.32
N THR A 181 7.94 22.30 -1.95
CA THR A 181 8.86 21.51 -2.78
C THR A 181 8.38 20.06 -2.89
N LEU A 182 7.89 19.44 -1.82
CA LEU A 182 7.29 18.10 -1.86
C LEU A 182 6.10 18.08 -2.82
N VAL A 183 5.14 18.99 -2.64
CA VAL A 183 3.91 19.05 -3.45
C VAL A 183 4.21 19.23 -4.94
N LYS A 184 5.17 20.09 -5.29
CA LYS A 184 5.56 20.33 -6.70
C LYS A 184 6.19 19.12 -7.39
N ASN A 185 6.70 18.15 -6.64
CA ASN A 185 7.48 17.03 -7.19
C ASN A 185 6.80 15.66 -6.96
N THR A 186 5.66 15.61 -6.27
CA THR A 186 4.93 14.35 -6.01
C THR A 186 3.53 14.30 -6.66
N VAL A 187 3.05 15.41 -7.24
CA VAL A 187 1.73 15.51 -7.89
C VAL A 187 1.87 15.47 -9.41
#